data_AF-A0A3D4R677-F1
#
_entry.id   AF-A0A3D4R677-F1
#
_cell.length_a   1.000
_cell.length_b   1.000
_cell.length_c   1.000
_cell.angle_alpha   90.00
_cell.angle_beta   90.00
_cell.angle_gamma   90.00
#
_symmetry.space_group_name_H-M   'P 1'
#
loop_
_entity.id
_entity.type
_entity.pdbx_description
1 polymer ?
#
loop_
_entity_poly.entity_id
_entity_poly.type
_entity_poly.pdbx_seq_one_letter_code
_entity_poly.pdbx_strand_id
1 'polypeptide(L)'
;MPKTTNTTKKVTKTAVKAAVKPKVVTIKKVASGFSLPTFSVTGEAKAESAVPKLMEKAVANAQILQAIRVYQTNLRQGTASTKTRGEVTGSTRKIYRQKGTGRARHGAITAPIFVGGGITFGPKPRHFELSLPQKMRRQAFASVLSDRIKDKAVSVLSGVDKISGKTRDMHKFLEKTNLLDKKVLFVFGPKMKKAIQATRNLPLVTLRTAESLSLLDLLTHEHVIAAEDAAKALWLRLEAGMKKSV
;
A
#
# COMPACT_ATOMS: atom_id res chain seq x y z
N MET A 1 80.87 25.03 23.96
CA MET A 1 79.72 24.92 24.90
C MET A 1 78.76 26.07 24.62
N PRO A 2 77.43 25.95 24.77
CA PRO A 2 76.67 24.84 25.33
C PRO A 2 75.76 24.12 24.31
N LYS A 3 75.43 22.87 24.64
CA LYS A 3 74.47 21.98 23.98
C LYS A 3 73.06 22.33 24.44
N THR A 4 72.06 22.24 23.56
CA THR A 4 70.69 21.87 23.95
C THR A 4 70.05 20.97 22.91
N THR A 5 69.30 20.01 23.42
CA THR A 5 68.89 18.74 22.85
C THR A 5 67.59 18.79 22.03
N ASN A 6 67.48 17.84 21.11
CA ASN A 6 66.28 17.47 20.34
C ASN A 6 65.00 17.35 21.18
N THR A 7 63.87 17.77 20.60
CA THR A 7 62.57 17.10 20.81
C THR A 7 61.71 17.24 19.55
N THR A 8 61.71 16.21 18.70
CA THR A 8 60.81 16.08 17.55
C THR A 8 59.45 15.53 18.00
N LYS A 9 58.44 16.39 18.08
CA LYS A 9 57.03 15.96 18.17
C LYS A 9 56.50 15.66 16.76
N LYS A 10 56.29 14.37 16.51
CA LYS A 10 55.67 13.77 15.33
C LYS A 10 54.20 14.23 15.24
N VAL A 11 53.85 15.08 14.27
CA VAL A 11 52.44 15.34 13.90
C VAL A 11 52.11 14.44 12.72
N THR A 12 51.38 13.39 13.02
CA THR A 12 50.95 12.36 12.08
C THR A 12 49.86 12.89 11.14
N LYS A 13 50.02 12.51 9.87
CA LYS A 13 49.08 12.76 8.76
C LYS A 13 47.65 12.35 9.12
N THR A 14 46.71 13.28 8.94
CA THR A 14 45.27 13.05 8.98
C THR A 14 44.88 11.94 8.00
N ALA A 15 44.51 10.78 8.55
CA ALA A 15 44.05 9.64 7.79
C ALA A 15 42.61 9.88 7.30
N VAL A 16 42.43 9.76 5.98
CA VAL A 16 41.15 9.68 5.28
C VAL A 16 40.31 8.57 5.93
N LYS A 17 39.13 8.94 6.46
CA LYS A 17 38.17 7.99 7.04
C LYS A 17 37.79 6.94 6.00
N ALA A 18 38.16 5.69 6.29
CA ALA A 18 37.83 4.52 5.51
C ALA A 18 36.30 4.35 5.37
N ALA A 19 35.86 4.10 4.15
CA ALA A 19 34.49 3.74 3.79
C ALA A 19 34.04 2.49 4.59
N VAL A 20 33.00 2.67 5.39
CA VAL A 20 32.31 1.58 6.09
C VAL A 20 31.60 0.71 5.05
N LYS A 21 32.18 -0.46 4.77
CA LYS A 21 31.52 -1.48 3.94
C LYS A 21 30.18 -1.87 4.59
N PRO A 22 29.04 -1.87 3.87
CA PRO A 22 27.78 -2.30 4.44
C PRO A 22 27.87 -3.78 4.82
N LYS A 23 27.59 -4.06 6.10
CA LYS A 23 27.60 -5.38 6.72
C LYS A 23 26.61 -6.28 5.98
N VAL A 24 27.11 -7.19 5.16
CA VAL A 24 26.33 -8.26 4.54
C VAL A 24 25.83 -9.15 5.67
N VAL A 25 24.56 -9.00 6.04
CA VAL A 25 23.93 -9.85 7.05
C VAL A 25 23.57 -11.17 6.38
N THR A 26 24.39 -12.18 6.64
CA THR A 26 24.18 -13.56 6.21
C THR A 26 22.93 -14.12 6.91
N ILE A 27 21.91 -14.46 6.13
CA ILE A 27 20.65 -15.05 6.62
C ILE A 27 20.94 -16.49 7.07
N LYS A 28 20.71 -16.80 8.35
CA LYS A 28 20.72 -18.19 8.86
C LYS A 28 19.60 -18.97 8.15
N LYS A 29 19.94 -20.15 7.62
CA LYS A 29 19.03 -21.09 6.96
C LYS A 29 18.00 -21.58 7.99
N VAL A 30 16.79 -21.01 8.00
CA VAL A 30 15.69 -21.48 8.85
C VAL A 30 14.87 -22.47 8.03
N ALA A 31 14.85 -23.71 8.49
CA ALA A 31 14.14 -24.82 7.84
C ALA A 31 12.65 -24.85 8.24
N SER A 32 11.84 -25.14 7.21
CA SER A 32 10.47 -25.70 7.18
C SER A 32 9.29 -24.89 7.71
N GLY A 33 8.31 -24.72 6.81
CA GLY A 33 6.93 -24.27 7.01
C GLY A 33 6.46 -23.38 5.85
N PHE A 34 5.94 -23.95 4.75
CA PHE A 34 5.54 -23.33 3.46
C PHE A 34 6.66 -23.09 2.41
N SER A 35 6.44 -23.68 1.23
CA SER A 35 7.23 -23.45 0.01
C SER A 35 6.46 -22.58 -0.98
N LEU A 36 7.13 -21.60 -1.58
CA LEU A 36 6.57 -20.81 -2.67
C LEU A 36 7.11 -21.32 -4.02
N PRO A 37 6.25 -21.50 -5.04
CA PRO A 37 6.71 -21.77 -6.39
C PRO A 37 7.55 -20.58 -6.88
N THR A 38 8.81 -20.82 -7.25
CA THR A 38 9.62 -19.78 -7.91
C THR A 38 9.50 -19.96 -9.42
N PHE A 39 9.19 -18.88 -10.14
CA PHE A 39 9.27 -18.84 -11.59
C PHE A 39 10.55 -18.11 -12.00
N SER A 40 11.17 -18.54 -13.09
CA SER A 40 12.16 -17.75 -13.82
C SER A 40 11.44 -16.82 -14.80
N VAL A 41 12.14 -15.78 -15.28
CA VAL A 41 11.63 -14.87 -16.33
C VAL A 41 11.19 -15.60 -17.61
N THR A 42 11.64 -16.83 -17.84
CA THR A 42 11.24 -17.67 -18.99
C THR A 42 9.96 -18.46 -18.77
N GLY A 43 9.41 -18.47 -17.55
CA GLY A 43 8.22 -19.23 -17.14
C GLY A 43 8.54 -20.61 -16.56
N GLU A 44 9.81 -20.96 -16.38
CA GLU A 44 10.21 -22.25 -15.82
C GLU A 44 10.17 -22.22 -14.30
N ALA A 45 9.62 -23.27 -13.69
CA ALA A 45 9.63 -23.44 -12.25
C ALA A 45 11.07 -23.70 -11.76
N LYS A 46 11.53 -22.92 -10.79
CA LYS A 46 12.77 -23.14 -10.04
C LYS A 46 12.44 -23.55 -8.60
N ALA A 47 13.50 -23.92 -7.86
CA ALA A 47 13.45 -24.43 -6.50
C ALA A 47 12.60 -23.56 -5.55
N GLU A 48 11.96 -24.24 -4.61
CA GLU A 48 11.07 -23.68 -3.61
C GLU A 48 11.79 -22.71 -2.66
N SER A 49 11.26 -21.49 -2.51
CA SER A 49 11.79 -20.54 -1.53
C SER A 49 11.08 -20.71 -0.18
N ALA A 50 11.86 -20.80 0.90
CA ALA A 50 11.34 -20.99 2.26
C ALA A 50 10.65 -19.72 2.80
N VAL A 51 9.46 -19.89 3.35
CA VAL A 51 8.69 -18.83 4.03
C VAL A 51 9.02 -18.82 5.53
N PRO A 52 9.10 -17.65 6.19
CA PRO A 52 9.27 -17.58 7.64
C PRO A 52 8.05 -18.12 8.40
N LYS A 53 8.29 -18.88 9.49
CA LYS A 53 7.27 -19.40 10.45
C LYS A 53 6.30 -18.35 11.02
N LEU A 54 6.63 -17.06 10.90
CA LEU A 54 5.81 -15.94 11.34
C LEU A 54 4.41 -15.93 10.68
N MET A 55 4.29 -16.56 9.52
CA MET A 55 3.07 -16.61 8.71
C MET A 55 2.08 -17.68 9.18
N GLU A 56 2.45 -18.59 10.08
CA GLU A 56 1.58 -19.71 10.49
C GLU A 56 0.50 -19.30 11.53
N LYS A 57 0.49 -18.04 12.00
CA LYS A 57 -0.46 -17.60 13.02
C LYS A 57 -1.91 -17.53 12.50
N ALA A 58 -2.82 -18.05 13.33
CA ALA A 58 -4.24 -18.18 13.05
C ALA A 58 -4.93 -16.87 12.64
N VAL A 59 -5.88 -17.03 11.72
CA VAL A 59 -6.63 -15.98 11.04
C VAL A 59 -7.62 -15.33 12.01
N ALA A 60 -7.40 -14.07 12.35
CA ALA A 60 -8.39 -13.27 13.07
C ALA A 60 -9.30 -12.54 12.07
N ASN A 61 -10.35 -13.20 11.58
CA ASN A 61 -11.28 -12.67 10.58
C ASN A 61 -11.80 -11.26 10.91
N ALA A 62 -12.13 -11.01 12.19
CA ALA A 62 -12.60 -9.70 12.65
C ALA A 62 -11.59 -8.57 12.41
N GLN A 63 -10.29 -8.85 12.56
CA GLN A 63 -9.25 -7.84 12.34
C GLN A 63 -9.06 -7.52 10.85
N ILE A 64 -9.21 -8.53 9.98
CA ILE A 64 -9.18 -8.36 8.54
C ILE A 64 -10.35 -7.49 8.09
N LEU A 65 -11.57 -7.80 8.53
CA LEU A 65 -12.78 -7.03 8.21
C LEU A 65 -12.67 -5.57 8.67
N GLN A 66 -12.20 -5.34 9.89
CA GLN A 66 -11.99 -3.99 10.40
C GLN A 66 -10.93 -3.24 9.60
N ALA A 67 -9.83 -3.89 9.21
CA ALA A 67 -8.82 -3.29 8.35
C ALA A 67 -9.39 -2.91 6.98
N ILE A 68 -10.17 -3.79 6.34
CA ILE A 68 -10.84 -3.52 5.06
C ILE A 68 -11.75 -2.30 5.19
N ARG A 69 -12.61 -2.27 6.22
CA ARG A 69 -13.52 -1.16 6.48
C ARG A 69 -12.77 0.17 6.61
N VAL A 70 -11.70 0.21 7.41
CA VAL A 70 -10.89 1.41 7.59
C VAL A 70 -10.24 1.85 6.28
N TYR A 71 -9.62 0.92 5.54
CA TYR A 71 -9.01 1.24 4.25
C TYR A 71 -10.02 1.81 3.25
N GLN A 72 -11.16 1.15 3.06
CA GLN A 72 -12.20 1.61 2.13
C GLN A 72 -12.81 2.94 2.55
N THR A 73 -12.98 3.17 3.86
CA THR A 73 -13.51 4.43 4.37
C THR A 73 -12.53 5.58 4.12
N ASN A 74 -11.23 5.35 4.29
CA ASN A 74 -10.18 6.35 4.07
C ASN A 74 -9.96 6.69 2.60
N LEU A 75 -10.36 5.82 1.66
CA LEU A 75 -10.34 6.12 0.22
C LEU A 75 -11.43 7.11 -0.21
N ARG A 76 -12.39 7.44 0.65
CA ARG A 76 -13.50 8.34 0.33
C ARG A 76 -13.03 9.80 0.39
N GLN A 77 -13.24 10.54 -0.69
CA GLN A 77 -12.89 11.97 -0.77
C GLN A 77 -13.86 12.88 0.01
N GLY A 78 -15.15 12.52 0.07
CA GLY A 78 -16.14 13.28 0.84
C GLY A 78 -16.45 14.69 0.34
N THR A 79 -16.42 14.91 -0.98
CA THR A 79 -16.66 16.21 -1.64
C THR A 79 -18.13 16.58 -1.84
N ALA A 80 -19.06 15.71 -1.42
CA ALA A 80 -20.49 15.97 -1.57
C ALA A 80 -20.90 17.21 -0.76
N SER A 81 -21.51 18.19 -1.44
CA SER A 81 -21.96 19.44 -0.85
C SER A 81 -23.30 19.85 -1.42
N THR A 82 -24.19 20.30 -0.54
CA THR A 82 -25.48 20.89 -0.89
C THR A 82 -25.56 22.32 -0.38
N LYS A 83 -26.34 23.15 -1.08
CA LYS A 83 -26.60 24.52 -0.65
C LYS A 83 -27.65 24.52 0.44
N THR A 84 -27.29 25.07 1.60
CA THR A 84 -28.24 25.38 2.67
C THR A 84 -29.04 26.64 2.30
N ARG A 85 -30.13 26.91 3.02
CA ARG A 85 -30.98 28.10 2.77
C ARG A 85 -30.23 29.44 2.84
N GLY A 86 -29.06 29.49 3.48
CA GLY A 86 -28.20 30.68 3.54
C GLY A 86 -27.20 30.79 2.38
N GLU A 87 -26.94 29.70 1.67
CA GLU A 87 -26.01 29.65 0.53
C GLU A 87 -26.74 29.73 -0.82
N VAL A 88 -28.07 29.55 -0.82
CA VAL A 88 -28.89 29.74 -2.01
C VAL A 88 -29.04 31.22 -2.31
N THR A 89 -28.69 31.61 -3.53
CA THR A 89 -28.89 32.97 -4.03
C THR A 89 -30.39 33.25 -4.17
N GLY A 90 -30.90 34.16 -3.34
CA GLY A 90 -32.30 34.55 -3.35
C GLY A 90 -32.61 35.65 -2.33
N SER A 91 -33.82 36.18 -2.37
CA SER A 91 -34.22 37.26 -1.46
C SER A 91 -34.52 36.74 -0.05
N THR A 92 -33.90 37.36 0.95
CA THR A 92 -34.24 37.15 2.37
C THR A 92 -35.44 37.99 2.82
N ARG A 93 -35.95 38.88 1.94
CA ARG A 93 -37.13 39.69 2.20
C ARG A 93 -38.35 38.78 2.38
N LYS A 94 -39.17 39.13 3.37
CA LYS A 94 -40.45 38.47 3.57
C LYS A 94 -41.34 38.63 2.33
N ILE A 95 -41.87 37.52 1.82
CA ILE A 95 -42.63 37.51 0.56
C ILE A 95 -43.91 38.36 0.66
N TYR A 96 -44.62 38.29 1.79
CA TYR A 96 -45.82 39.10 2.07
C TYR A 96 -46.05 39.34 3.56
N ARG A 97 -46.98 40.26 3.88
CA ARG A 97 -47.37 40.63 5.25
C ARG A 97 -47.80 39.43 6.10
N GLN A 98 -47.58 39.48 7.41
CA GLN A 98 -47.80 38.35 8.34
C GLN A 98 -49.26 37.88 8.41
N LYS A 99 -50.22 38.77 8.15
CA LYS A 99 -51.68 38.52 8.20
C LYS A 99 -52.38 39.29 7.07
N GLY A 100 -53.61 38.88 6.73
CA GLY A 100 -54.45 39.58 5.75
C GLY A 100 -54.20 39.22 4.28
N THR A 101 -53.51 38.10 3.99
CA THR A 101 -53.27 37.61 2.61
C THR A 101 -54.05 36.34 2.25
N GLY A 102 -54.68 35.67 3.22
CA GLY A 102 -55.38 34.39 3.00
C GLY A 102 -54.48 33.18 2.69
N ARG A 103 -53.15 33.37 2.64
CA ARG A 103 -52.15 32.32 2.35
C ARG A 103 -51.46 31.82 3.63
N ALA A 104 -50.76 30.68 3.54
CA ALA A 104 -49.91 30.17 4.61
C ALA A 104 -48.86 31.19 5.06
N ARG A 105 -48.27 31.07 6.25
CA ARG A 105 -47.24 32.03 6.70
C ARG A 105 -45.88 31.65 6.14
N HIS A 106 -45.22 32.60 5.48
CA HIS A 106 -43.89 32.40 4.90
C HIS A 106 -42.90 33.51 5.27
N GLY A 107 -41.63 33.13 5.29
CA GLY A 107 -40.48 34.01 5.51
C GLY A 107 -39.76 34.33 4.20
N ALA A 108 -38.49 33.94 4.13
CA ALA A 108 -37.64 34.07 2.94
C ALA A 108 -37.96 33.01 1.87
N ILE A 109 -37.75 33.34 0.59
CA ILE A 109 -37.98 32.42 -0.53
C ILE A 109 -36.95 31.29 -0.60
N THR A 110 -35.78 31.46 0.03
CA THR A 110 -34.71 30.44 0.08
C THR A 110 -35.01 29.28 1.04
N ALA A 111 -36.15 29.30 1.74
CA ALA A 111 -36.54 28.25 2.65
C ALA A 111 -36.74 26.89 1.93
N PRO A 112 -36.41 25.76 2.58
CA PRO A 112 -36.45 24.41 1.98
C PRO A 112 -37.84 23.97 1.50
N ILE A 113 -38.90 24.58 2.06
CA ILE A 113 -40.29 24.30 1.69
C ILE A 113 -40.66 24.83 0.30
N PHE A 114 -39.85 25.72 -0.27
CA PHE A 114 -40.07 26.29 -1.60
C PHE A 114 -39.25 25.55 -2.66
N VAL A 115 -39.79 25.50 -3.88
CA VAL A 115 -39.06 25.01 -5.06
C VAL A 115 -37.86 25.94 -5.32
N GLY A 116 -36.67 25.35 -5.45
CA GLY A 116 -35.42 26.12 -5.57
C GLY A 116 -34.86 26.64 -4.24
N GLY A 117 -35.49 26.32 -3.11
CA GLY A 117 -34.96 26.58 -1.78
C GLY A 117 -33.74 25.72 -1.42
N GLY A 118 -33.10 26.02 -0.30
CA GLY A 118 -31.96 25.25 0.19
C GLY A 118 -32.37 23.86 0.71
N ILE A 119 -31.42 22.92 0.76
CA ILE A 119 -31.69 21.55 1.25
C ILE A 119 -31.45 21.50 2.77
N THR A 120 -32.42 20.96 3.52
CA THR A 120 -32.27 20.69 4.96
C THR A 120 -31.60 19.33 5.19
N PHE A 121 -30.59 19.29 6.06
CA PHE A 121 -29.80 18.09 6.36
C PHE A 121 -29.17 17.41 5.13
N GLY A 122 -28.85 18.20 4.11
CA GLY A 122 -28.09 17.70 2.96
C GLY A 122 -26.62 17.42 3.30
N PRO A 123 -25.93 16.64 2.46
CA PRO A 123 -24.52 16.34 2.68
C PRO A 123 -23.67 17.62 2.64
N LYS A 124 -22.66 17.64 3.51
CA LYS A 124 -21.60 18.64 3.55
C LYS A 124 -20.24 17.96 3.41
N PRO A 125 -19.23 18.66 2.87
CA PRO A 125 -17.89 18.11 2.77
C PRO A 125 -17.38 17.70 4.16
N ARG A 126 -16.86 16.47 4.26
CA ARG A 126 -16.35 15.94 5.53
C ARG A 126 -15.21 14.95 5.29
N HIS A 127 -14.31 14.89 6.26
CA HIS A 127 -13.26 13.89 6.30
C HIS A 127 -13.81 12.59 6.89
N PHE A 128 -13.55 11.47 6.22
CA PHE A 128 -14.02 10.13 6.63
C PHE A 128 -12.93 9.33 7.35
N GLU A 129 -11.78 9.92 7.65
CA GLU A 129 -10.60 9.20 8.13
C GLU A 129 -10.85 8.44 9.43
N LEU A 130 -10.51 7.15 9.41
CA LEU A 130 -10.49 6.25 10.54
C LEU A 130 -9.05 5.79 10.80
N SER A 131 -8.66 5.77 12.08
CA SER A 131 -7.35 5.28 12.52
C SER A 131 -7.40 3.79 12.87
N LEU A 132 -6.35 3.05 12.51
CA LEU A 132 -6.19 1.64 12.89
C LEU A 132 -4.82 1.42 13.58
N PRO A 133 -4.79 0.79 14.76
CA PRO A 133 -3.53 0.48 15.45
C PRO A 133 -2.54 -0.26 14.55
N GLN A 134 -1.27 0.10 14.65
CA GLN A 134 -0.24 -0.48 13.79
C GLN A 134 -0.10 -2.00 13.96
N LYS A 135 -0.28 -2.51 15.19
CA LYS A 135 -0.27 -3.95 15.49
C LYS A 135 -1.38 -4.68 14.73
N MET A 136 -2.60 -4.14 14.78
CA MET A 136 -3.77 -4.70 14.10
C MET A 136 -3.63 -4.68 12.58
N ARG A 137 -3.09 -3.59 12.01
CA ARG A 137 -2.78 -3.51 10.57
C ARG A 137 -1.80 -4.60 10.12
N ARG A 138 -0.74 -4.82 10.90
CA ARG A 138 0.28 -5.83 10.60
C ARG A 138 -0.26 -7.26 10.72
N GLN A 139 -1.03 -7.53 11.78
CA GLN A 139 -1.62 -8.83 12.00
C GLN A 139 -2.61 -9.18 10.86
N ALA A 140 -3.50 -8.26 10.50
CA ALA A 140 -4.43 -8.46 9.39
C ALA A 140 -3.68 -8.74 8.06
N PHE A 141 -2.60 -7.99 7.78
CA PHE A 141 -1.79 -8.20 6.58
C PHE A 141 -1.07 -9.56 6.59
N ALA A 142 -0.50 -9.97 7.72
CA ALA A 142 0.16 -11.26 7.86
C ALA A 142 -0.82 -12.42 7.69
N SER A 143 -2.03 -12.31 8.26
CA SER A 143 -3.09 -13.31 8.11
C SER A 143 -3.53 -13.47 6.65
N VAL A 144 -3.83 -12.36 5.95
CA VAL A 144 -4.23 -12.41 4.53
C VAL A 144 -3.13 -13.02 3.67
N LEU A 145 -1.87 -12.62 3.89
CA LEU A 145 -0.77 -13.17 3.13
C LEU A 145 -0.53 -14.66 3.45
N SER A 146 -0.73 -15.10 4.69
CA SER A 146 -0.68 -16.53 5.05
C SER A 146 -1.71 -17.35 4.29
N ASP A 147 -2.95 -16.86 4.22
CA ASP A 147 -4.02 -17.56 3.51
C ASP A 147 -3.73 -17.64 2.01
N ARG A 148 -3.21 -16.56 1.41
CA ARG A 148 -2.76 -16.59 0.01
C ARG A 148 -1.64 -17.60 -0.26
N ILE A 149 -0.74 -17.78 0.71
CA ILE A 149 0.34 -18.77 0.59
C ILE A 149 -0.24 -20.20 0.68
N LYS A 150 -1.22 -20.45 1.57
CA LYS A 150 -1.93 -21.73 1.66
C LYS A 150 -2.69 -22.07 0.37
N ASP A 151 -3.30 -21.07 -0.25
CA ASP A 151 -4.05 -21.21 -1.50
C ASP A 151 -3.14 -21.36 -2.74
N LYS A 152 -1.81 -21.38 -2.57
CA LYS A 152 -0.80 -21.38 -3.65
C LYS A 152 -0.96 -20.21 -4.63
N ALA A 153 -1.54 -19.10 -4.17
CA ALA A 153 -1.79 -17.89 -4.94
C ALA A 153 -0.61 -16.89 -4.89
N VAL A 154 0.55 -17.33 -4.39
CA VAL A 154 1.76 -16.52 -4.28
C VAL A 154 2.91 -17.24 -4.96
N SER A 155 3.60 -16.54 -5.85
CA SER A 155 4.77 -17.04 -6.56
C SER A 155 5.93 -16.06 -6.43
N VAL A 156 7.15 -16.57 -6.50
CA VAL A 156 8.36 -15.75 -6.44
C VAL A 156 9.01 -15.69 -7.81
N LEU A 157 9.38 -14.50 -8.28
CA LEU A 157 10.07 -14.32 -9.56
C LEU A 157 11.58 -14.17 -9.33
N SER A 158 12.35 -15.08 -9.92
CA SER A 158 13.82 -15.05 -9.92
C SER A 158 14.35 -14.34 -11.17
N GLY A 159 15.41 -13.53 -11.01
CA GLY A 159 16.13 -12.91 -12.14
C GLY A 159 15.44 -11.69 -12.77
N VAL A 160 14.86 -10.82 -11.94
CA VAL A 160 14.06 -9.66 -12.35
C VAL A 160 14.82 -8.64 -13.23
N ASP A 161 16.15 -8.59 -13.12
CA ASP A 161 17.00 -7.71 -13.94
C ASP A 161 16.98 -8.06 -15.44
N LYS A 162 16.53 -9.27 -15.79
CA LYS A 162 16.41 -9.74 -17.17
C LYS A 162 15.13 -9.29 -17.88
N ILE A 163 14.26 -8.52 -17.22
CA ILE A 163 13.04 -8.00 -17.85
C ILE A 163 13.41 -6.97 -18.91
N SER A 164 12.99 -7.23 -20.16
CA SER A 164 13.33 -6.42 -21.34
C SER A 164 12.67 -5.03 -21.36
N GLY A 165 11.64 -4.82 -20.54
CA GLY A 165 10.83 -3.60 -20.54
C GLY A 165 9.68 -3.61 -21.57
N LYS A 166 9.56 -4.67 -22.37
CA LYS A 166 8.52 -4.80 -23.40
C LYS A 166 7.27 -5.48 -22.83
N THR A 167 6.10 -4.88 -23.09
CA THR A 167 4.78 -5.42 -22.71
C THR A 167 4.51 -6.79 -23.32
N ARG A 168 4.93 -7.01 -24.57
CA ARG A 168 4.80 -8.30 -25.28
C ARG A 168 5.48 -9.45 -24.54
N ASP A 169 6.65 -9.21 -23.96
CA ASP A 169 7.40 -10.25 -23.26
C ASP A 169 6.73 -10.60 -21.93
N MET A 170 6.15 -9.60 -21.24
CA MET A 170 5.32 -9.83 -20.06
C MET A 170 4.00 -10.55 -20.38
N HIS A 171 3.37 -10.24 -21.52
CA HIS A 171 2.17 -10.96 -21.98
C HIS A 171 2.47 -12.44 -22.20
N LYS A 172 3.57 -12.75 -22.90
CA LYS A 172 4.01 -14.15 -23.11
C LYS A 172 4.33 -14.87 -21.80
N PHE A 173 4.88 -14.16 -20.81
CA PHE A 173 5.14 -14.71 -19.48
C PHE A 173 3.82 -15.05 -18.75
N LEU A 174 2.82 -14.16 -18.81
CA LEU A 174 1.51 -14.39 -18.20
C LEU A 174 0.74 -15.53 -18.88
N GLU A 175 0.86 -15.64 -20.20
CA GLU A 175 0.29 -16.73 -20.99
C GLU A 175 0.91 -18.08 -20.58
N LYS A 176 2.24 -18.17 -20.53
CA LYS A 176 2.96 -19.37 -20.10
C LYS A 176 2.66 -19.81 -18.66
N THR A 177 2.32 -18.86 -17.79
CA THR A 177 2.01 -19.12 -16.38
C THR A 177 0.52 -19.34 -16.13
N ASN A 178 -0.33 -19.33 -17.17
CA ASN A 178 -1.80 -19.43 -17.07
C ASN A 178 -2.42 -18.35 -16.16
N LEU A 179 -1.85 -17.14 -16.20
CA LEU A 179 -2.30 -15.98 -15.41
C LEU A 179 -2.85 -14.84 -16.27
N LEU A 180 -3.06 -15.08 -17.57
CA LEU A 180 -3.49 -14.04 -18.51
C LEU A 180 -4.85 -13.44 -18.14
N ASP A 181 -5.81 -14.28 -17.75
CA ASP A 181 -7.18 -13.89 -17.44
C ASP A 181 -7.40 -13.49 -15.97
N LYS A 182 -6.36 -13.60 -15.14
CA LYS A 182 -6.43 -13.38 -13.70
C LYS A 182 -5.90 -12.00 -13.32
N LYS A 183 -6.43 -11.43 -12.23
CA LYS A 183 -5.85 -10.22 -11.64
C LYS A 183 -4.53 -10.55 -10.94
N VAL A 184 -3.41 -10.09 -11.50
CA VAL A 184 -2.06 -10.36 -11.00
C VAL A 184 -1.47 -9.12 -10.34
N LEU A 185 -0.96 -9.29 -9.13
CA LEU A 185 -0.19 -8.29 -8.41
C LEU A 185 1.30 -8.59 -8.53
N PHE A 186 2.07 -7.72 -9.18
CA PHE A 186 3.52 -7.79 -9.14
C PHE A 186 4.08 -6.93 -8.01
N VAL A 187 4.95 -7.53 -7.21
CA VAL A 187 5.66 -6.84 -6.12
C VAL A 187 7.15 -6.76 -6.48
N PHE A 188 7.63 -5.53 -6.70
CA PHE A 188 9.02 -5.26 -7.08
C PHE A 188 9.77 -4.40 -6.06
N GLY A 189 11.09 -4.34 -6.20
CA GLY A 189 11.94 -3.39 -5.49
C GLY A 189 11.83 -1.95 -6.04
N PRO A 190 12.27 -0.94 -5.29
CA PRO A 190 12.04 0.48 -5.60
C PRO A 190 12.73 1.02 -6.86
N LYS A 191 13.60 0.25 -7.54
CA LYS A 191 14.46 0.73 -8.64
C LYS A 191 14.22 0.07 -10.00
N MET A 192 13.02 -0.44 -10.28
CA MET A 192 12.77 -1.22 -11.51
C MET A 192 11.93 -0.47 -12.55
N LYS A 193 12.55 0.50 -13.26
CA LYS A 193 11.88 1.26 -14.35
C LYS A 193 11.37 0.36 -15.48
N LYS A 194 12.13 -0.67 -15.86
CA LYS A 194 11.76 -1.60 -16.94
C LYS A 194 10.50 -2.41 -16.60
N ALA A 195 10.37 -2.87 -15.36
CA ALA A 195 9.18 -3.61 -14.92
C ALA A 195 7.92 -2.73 -14.96
N ILE A 196 8.03 -1.45 -14.59
CA ILE A 196 6.93 -0.48 -14.69
C ILE A 196 6.51 -0.29 -16.14
N GLN A 197 7.47 -0.08 -17.05
CA GLN A 197 7.17 0.09 -18.48
C GLN A 197 6.50 -1.14 -19.08
N ALA A 198 6.93 -2.34 -18.69
CA ALA A 198 6.40 -3.58 -19.23
C ALA A 198 4.99 -3.94 -18.71
N THR A 199 4.57 -3.41 -17.55
CA THR A 199 3.31 -3.79 -16.90
C THR A 199 2.23 -2.71 -16.94
N ARG A 200 2.58 -1.41 -17.04
CA ARG A 200 1.62 -0.30 -16.95
C ARG A 200 0.47 -0.37 -17.97
N ASN A 201 0.68 -1.01 -19.12
CA ASN A 201 -0.34 -1.13 -20.18
C ASN A 201 -1.22 -2.38 -20.07
N LEU A 202 -0.96 -3.28 -19.11
CA LEU A 202 -1.72 -4.52 -18.95
C LEU A 202 -2.85 -4.29 -17.93
N PRO A 203 -4.14 -4.45 -18.30
CA PRO A 203 -5.26 -4.02 -17.48
C PRO A 203 -5.47 -4.88 -16.21
N LEU A 204 -5.13 -6.16 -16.26
CA LEU A 204 -5.27 -7.10 -15.15
C LEU A 204 -4.03 -7.15 -14.25
N VAL A 205 -3.03 -6.33 -14.53
CA VAL A 205 -1.73 -6.36 -13.85
C VAL A 205 -1.51 -5.08 -13.07
N THR A 206 -1.39 -5.20 -11.75
CA THR A 206 -1.03 -4.07 -10.89
C THR A 206 0.40 -4.24 -10.40
N LEU A 207 1.16 -3.14 -10.38
CA LEU A 207 2.51 -3.10 -9.86
C LEU A 207 2.54 -2.34 -8.53
N ARG A 208 3.13 -2.96 -7.50
CA ARG A 208 3.39 -2.34 -6.20
C ARG A 208 4.83 -2.57 -5.76
N THR A 209 5.31 -1.74 -4.86
CA THR A 209 6.56 -1.97 -4.14
C THR A 209 6.28 -2.66 -2.81
N ALA A 210 7.28 -3.34 -2.24
CA ALA A 210 7.13 -3.98 -0.93
C ALA A 210 6.70 -3.00 0.19
N GLU A 211 7.03 -1.71 0.06
CA GLU A 211 6.66 -0.64 1.00
C GLU A 211 5.23 -0.13 0.81
N SER A 212 4.80 0.04 -0.45
CA SER A 212 3.46 0.56 -0.80
C SER A 212 2.36 -0.50 -0.77
N LEU A 213 2.74 -1.77 -0.62
CA LEU A 213 1.82 -2.89 -0.59
C LEU A 213 0.80 -2.76 0.56
N SER A 214 -0.48 -2.78 0.18
CA SER A 214 -1.62 -2.69 1.11
C SER A 214 -2.34 -4.03 1.26
N LEU A 215 -3.16 -4.13 2.31
CA LEU A 215 -4.01 -5.30 2.53
C LEU A 215 -5.08 -5.45 1.43
N LEU A 216 -5.63 -4.34 0.93
CA LEU A 216 -6.59 -4.37 -0.17
C LEU A 216 -5.97 -4.93 -1.45
N ASP A 217 -4.71 -4.59 -1.76
CA ASP A 217 -4.04 -5.13 -2.94
C ASP A 217 -3.93 -6.67 -2.88
N LEU A 218 -3.68 -7.26 -1.71
CA LEU A 218 -3.61 -8.73 -1.57
C LEU A 218 -4.98 -9.42 -1.73
N LEU A 219 -6.07 -8.71 -1.42
CA LEU A 219 -7.43 -9.25 -1.51
C LEU A 219 -8.04 -9.07 -2.90
N THR A 220 -7.76 -7.96 -3.57
CA THR A 220 -8.33 -7.65 -4.89
C THR A 220 -7.71 -8.44 -6.04
N HIS A 221 -6.49 -8.95 -5.85
CA HIS A 221 -5.77 -9.75 -6.84
C HIS A 221 -5.88 -11.23 -6.53
N GLU A 222 -5.99 -12.03 -7.58
CA GLU A 222 -6.09 -13.49 -7.49
C GLU A 222 -4.73 -14.14 -7.32
N HIS A 223 -3.69 -13.57 -7.96
CA HIS A 223 -2.33 -14.09 -7.87
C HIS A 223 -1.33 -12.99 -7.54
N VAL A 224 -0.40 -13.27 -6.63
CA VAL A 224 0.70 -12.37 -6.28
C VAL A 224 2.01 -12.95 -6.82
N ILE A 225 2.80 -12.13 -7.51
CA ILE A 225 4.13 -12.47 -8.00
C ILE A 225 5.12 -11.50 -7.36
N ALA A 226 5.95 -11.99 -6.45
CA ALA A 226 6.94 -11.19 -5.76
C ALA A 226 8.35 -11.45 -6.29
N ALA A 227 9.08 -10.41 -6.66
CA ALA A 227 10.52 -10.51 -6.87
C ALA A 227 11.23 -11.03 -5.62
N GLU A 228 12.29 -11.84 -5.75
CA GLU A 228 13.06 -12.33 -4.60
C GLU A 228 13.49 -11.22 -3.63
N ASP A 229 13.98 -10.09 -4.17
CA ASP A 229 14.40 -8.95 -3.35
C ASP A 229 13.23 -8.26 -2.67
N ALA A 230 12.08 -8.18 -3.35
CA ALA A 230 10.87 -7.61 -2.79
C ALA A 230 10.28 -8.51 -1.70
N ALA A 231 10.36 -9.83 -1.88
CA ALA A 231 9.96 -10.80 -0.87
C ALA A 231 10.83 -10.67 0.39
N LYS A 232 12.15 -10.53 0.24
CA LYS A 232 13.09 -10.22 1.34
C LYS A 232 12.72 -8.94 2.09
N ALA A 233 12.45 -7.87 1.36
CA ALA A 233 12.04 -6.60 1.95
C ALA A 233 10.70 -6.71 2.70
N LEU A 234 9.76 -7.48 2.16
CA LEU A 234 8.45 -7.73 2.75
C LEU A 234 8.58 -8.53 4.06
N TRP A 235 9.42 -9.57 4.09
CA TRP A 235 9.70 -10.33 5.31
C TRP A 235 10.30 -9.42 6.41
N LEU A 236 11.27 -8.57 6.05
CA LEU A 236 11.89 -7.63 6.99
C LEU A 236 10.88 -6.61 7.54
N ARG A 237 9.96 -6.13 6.70
CA ARG A 237 8.85 -5.23 7.09
C ARG A 237 7.94 -5.88 8.14
N LEU A 238 7.66 -7.18 8.02
CA LEU A 238 6.81 -7.91 8.96
C LEU A 238 7.56 -8.20 10.28
N GLU A 239 8.82 -8.62 10.21
CA GLU A 239 9.64 -8.93 11.39
C GLU A 239 9.94 -7.70 12.26
N ALA A 240 10.36 -6.59 11.65
CA ALA A 240 10.64 -5.33 12.36
C ALA A 240 9.41 -4.81 13.12
N GLY A 241 8.22 -5.19 12.67
CA GLY A 241 6.97 -4.79 13.27
C GLY A 241 6.58 -5.56 14.54
N MET A 242 7.12 -6.76 14.74
CA MET A 242 6.80 -7.63 15.87
C MET A 242 7.84 -7.56 17.01
N LYS A 243 9.09 -7.18 16.72
CA LYS A 243 10.12 -7.01 17.77
C LYS A 243 9.90 -5.79 18.67
N LYS A 244 9.13 -4.79 18.22
CA LYS A 244 8.79 -3.58 18.99
C LYS A 244 7.55 -3.73 19.89
N SER A 245 6.99 -4.93 20.02
CA SER A 245 5.73 -5.17 20.75
C SER A 245 5.86 -5.96 22.05
N VAL A 246 7.09 -6.17 22.52
CA VAL A 246 7.41 -6.64 23.87
C VAL A 246 7.79 -5.44 24.71
#